data_AF-U6K7P1-F1
#
_entry.id   AF-U6K7P1-F1
#
_cell.length_a   1.000
_cell.length_b   1.000
_cell.length_c   1.000
_cell.angle_alpha   90.00
_cell.angle_beta   90.00
_cell.angle_gamma   90.00
#
_symmetry.space_group_name_H-M   'P 1'
#
loop_
_entity.id
_entity.type
_entity.pdbx_description
1 polymer ?
#
loop_
_entity_poly.entity_id
_entity_poly.type
_entity_poly.pdbx_seq_one_letter_code
_entity_poly.pdbx_strand_id
1 'polypeptide(L)'
;MGPIFKRAAVACLVALSGLEPATAATPPQFTVHDAGEDAYLSVNLARVGQMSVRISQLTKDDELIESVRGTLAGTDGERTVTTCADTISELKKQKSFVAQFTKEDDRNYRQSVQEALTTGLKLMESYPTTDDEWKELWKKPDGVNLASLLWSNSTNIGCAVGICTEGTQGDRTTTKTAYLFCQMDPAAEENKAPFDKEYYEALTARKTLLTAMTEEDLKTPSNGAAPVAVPSLVLAGLTAIVALASA
;
A
#
# COMPACT_ATOMS: atom_id res chain seq x y z
N MET A 1 -66.15 40.38 -43.60
CA MET A 1 -66.96 39.62 -42.62
C MET A 1 -66.32 38.24 -42.47
N GLY A 2 -65.74 37.93 -41.30
CA GLY A 2 -65.20 36.59 -41.01
C GLY A 2 -66.32 35.54 -40.85
N PRO A 3 -65.99 34.23 -40.87
CA PRO A 3 -65.82 33.51 -39.60
C PRO A 3 -64.72 32.41 -39.60
N ILE A 4 -63.93 32.24 -38.53
CA ILE A 4 -64.04 31.31 -37.36
C ILE A 4 -63.49 29.88 -37.58
N PHE A 5 -62.34 29.66 -36.92
CA PHE A 5 -61.63 28.48 -36.40
C PHE A 5 -62.23 27.05 -36.47
N LYS A 6 -61.33 26.07 -36.68
CA LYS A 6 -61.13 24.91 -35.76
C LYS A 6 -59.79 24.20 -36.04
N ARG A 7 -58.83 24.38 -35.14
CA ARG A 7 -57.58 23.61 -35.05
C ARG A 7 -57.89 22.28 -34.34
N ALA A 8 -57.41 21.16 -34.86
CA ALA A 8 -57.43 19.88 -34.16
C ALA A 8 -56.24 19.82 -33.19
N ALA A 9 -56.52 19.74 -31.89
CA ALA A 9 -55.52 19.46 -30.87
C ALA A 9 -55.45 17.95 -30.66
N VAL A 10 -54.30 17.35 -30.98
CA VAL A 10 -53.95 15.99 -30.57
C VAL A 10 -53.47 16.08 -29.13
N ALA A 11 -54.29 15.61 -28.20
CA ALA A 11 -53.91 15.42 -26.81
C ALA A 11 -53.38 14.00 -26.63
N CYS A 12 -52.06 13.83 -26.70
CA CYS A 12 -51.41 12.63 -26.15
C CYS A 12 -51.31 12.78 -24.63
N LEU A 13 -52.13 12.02 -23.91
CA LEU A 13 -51.93 11.70 -22.50
C LEU A 13 -50.64 10.87 -22.38
N VAL A 14 -49.52 11.52 -22.11
CA VAL A 14 -48.33 10.83 -21.61
C VAL A 14 -48.57 10.57 -20.13
N ALA A 15 -48.78 9.30 -19.79
CA ALA A 15 -48.75 8.82 -18.43
C ALA A 15 -47.36 9.15 -17.83
N LEU A 16 -47.29 10.17 -16.98
CA LEU A 16 -46.18 10.35 -16.05
C LEU A 16 -46.30 9.26 -14.98
N SER A 17 -45.89 8.05 -15.33
CA SER A 17 -45.47 7.06 -14.33
C SER A 17 -44.24 7.64 -13.65
N GLY A 18 -44.36 7.93 -12.35
CA GLY A 18 -43.29 8.47 -11.53
C GLY A 18 -42.06 7.57 -11.61
N LEU A 19 -41.05 8.04 -12.35
CA LEU A 19 -39.67 7.70 -12.05
C LEU A 19 -39.35 8.45 -10.77
N GLU A 20 -39.25 7.73 -9.65
CA GLU A 20 -38.45 8.23 -8.53
C GLU A 20 -37.09 8.63 -9.11
N PRO A 21 -36.61 9.87 -8.87
CA PRO A 21 -35.23 10.18 -9.17
C PRO A 21 -34.41 9.29 -8.23
N ALA A 22 -33.86 8.20 -8.76
CA ALA A 22 -32.73 7.55 -8.14
C ALA A 22 -31.66 8.64 -8.05
N THR A 23 -31.49 9.22 -6.87
CA THR A 23 -30.35 10.09 -6.55
C THR A 23 -29.12 9.27 -6.87
N ALA A 24 -28.51 9.52 -8.03
CA ALA A 24 -27.32 8.83 -8.45
C ALA A 24 -26.28 9.03 -7.34
N ALA A 25 -25.83 7.94 -6.72
CA ALA A 25 -24.77 8.02 -5.73
C ALA A 25 -23.56 8.65 -6.41
N THR A 26 -23.05 9.74 -5.85
CA THR A 26 -21.84 10.39 -6.36
C THR A 26 -20.67 9.45 -6.12
N PRO A 27 -19.81 9.18 -7.11
CA PRO A 27 -18.61 8.39 -6.91
C PRO A 27 -17.71 8.98 -5.80
N PRO A 28 -16.99 8.14 -5.04
CA PRO A 28 -16.07 8.61 -4.02
C PRO A 28 -14.95 9.45 -4.63
N GLN A 29 -14.63 10.57 -3.98
CA GLN A 29 -13.55 11.47 -4.41
C GLN A 29 -12.32 11.31 -3.52
N PHE A 30 -11.14 11.39 -4.14
CA PHE A 30 -9.86 11.32 -3.44
C PHE A 30 -9.16 12.67 -3.49
N THR A 31 -8.85 13.23 -2.32
CA THR A 31 -7.85 14.30 -2.20
C THR A 31 -6.50 13.66 -1.92
N VAL A 32 -5.46 14.05 -2.67
CA VAL A 32 -4.14 13.44 -2.60
C VAL A 32 -3.16 14.36 -1.85
N HIS A 33 -2.39 13.79 -0.96
CA HIS A 33 -1.37 14.47 -0.15
C HIS A 33 -0.06 13.68 -0.12
N ASP A 34 1.02 14.36 0.21
CA ASP A 34 2.33 13.78 0.43
C ASP A 34 2.31 12.81 1.63
N ALA A 35 2.97 11.66 1.48
CA ALA A 35 3.08 10.65 2.55
C ALA A 35 4.08 11.03 3.66
N GLY A 36 5.03 11.93 3.41
CA GLY A 36 6.09 12.29 4.36
C GLY A 36 7.07 11.15 4.65
N GLU A 37 8.18 11.46 5.31
CA GLU A 37 9.28 10.50 5.55
C GLU A 37 8.89 9.36 6.50
N ASP A 38 7.98 9.61 7.45
CA ASP A 38 7.55 8.60 8.43
C ASP A 38 6.77 7.44 7.80
N ALA A 39 6.13 7.66 6.64
CA ALA A 39 5.50 6.59 5.87
C ALA A 39 6.53 5.58 5.35
N TYR A 40 7.62 6.06 4.76
CA TYR A 40 8.71 5.23 4.22
C TYR A 40 9.43 4.49 5.34
N LEU A 41 9.69 5.17 6.46
CA LEU A 41 10.24 4.54 7.65
C LEU A 41 9.31 3.43 8.16
N SER A 42 8.00 3.68 8.27
CA SER A 42 7.03 2.70 8.74
C SER A 42 6.97 1.45 7.86
N VAL A 43 7.01 1.62 6.53
CA VAL A 43 7.05 0.50 5.58
C VAL A 43 8.35 -0.29 5.70
N ASN A 44 9.49 0.39 5.81
CA ASN A 44 10.79 -0.29 6.00
C ASN A 44 10.86 -1.03 7.34
N LEU A 45 10.32 -0.46 8.42
CA LEU A 45 10.20 -1.16 9.70
C LEU A 45 9.33 -2.41 9.58
N ALA A 46 8.21 -2.33 8.86
CA ALA A 46 7.38 -3.50 8.60
C ALA A 46 8.14 -4.64 7.93
N ARG A 47 9.00 -4.31 6.94
CA ARG A 47 9.78 -5.26 6.16
C ARG A 47 11.03 -5.80 6.87
N VAL A 48 11.78 -4.98 7.60
CA VAL A 48 13.10 -5.38 8.11
C VAL A 48 13.38 -5.02 9.57
N GLY A 49 12.51 -4.22 10.20
CA GLY A 49 12.70 -3.74 11.57
C GLY A 49 12.73 -4.91 12.56
N GLN A 50 13.82 -5.03 13.32
CA GLN A 50 14.06 -6.13 14.29
C GLN A 50 13.77 -7.53 13.72
N MET A 51 14.23 -7.76 12.48
CA MET A 51 14.14 -9.05 11.83
C MET A 51 15.50 -9.76 11.82
N SER A 52 15.52 -11.07 12.11
CA SER A 52 16.72 -11.93 11.99
C SER A 52 17.03 -12.28 10.54
N VAL A 53 16.00 -12.46 9.70
CA VAL A 53 16.08 -12.66 8.26
C VAL A 53 15.52 -11.43 7.57
N ARG A 54 16.24 -10.88 6.59
CA ARG A 54 15.90 -9.58 5.99
C ARG A 54 15.70 -9.69 4.49
N ILE A 55 14.66 -9.01 4.01
CA ILE A 55 14.51 -8.62 2.61
C ILE A 55 15.09 -7.21 2.40
N SER A 56 15.12 -6.75 1.16
CA SER A 56 15.63 -5.40 0.83
C SER A 56 14.82 -4.30 1.51
N GLN A 57 15.55 -3.33 2.07
CA GLN A 57 14.98 -2.02 2.41
C GLN A 57 14.63 -1.28 1.12
N LEU A 58 13.56 -0.52 1.17
CA LEU A 58 13.04 0.23 0.03
C LEU A 58 13.61 1.64 0.04
N THR A 59 14.07 2.07 -1.13
CA THR A 59 14.54 3.43 -1.39
C THR A 59 13.38 4.24 -1.97
N LYS A 60 13.21 5.47 -1.49
CA LYS A 60 12.20 6.39 -2.01
C LYS A 60 12.50 6.73 -3.47
N ASP A 61 11.47 6.67 -4.31
CA ASP A 61 11.55 6.95 -5.74
C ASP A 61 10.49 7.99 -6.15
N ASP A 62 10.94 9.10 -6.73
CA ASP A 62 10.07 10.23 -7.06
C ASP A 62 9.16 9.94 -8.26
N GLU A 63 9.57 9.10 -9.21
CA GLU A 63 8.73 8.70 -10.34
C GLU A 63 7.55 7.83 -9.86
N LEU A 64 7.81 6.91 -8.93
CA LEU A 64 6.75 6.13 -8.28
C LEU A 64 5.81 7.00 -7.46
N ILE A 65 6.30 8.05 -6.80
CA ILE A 65 5.44 9.00 -6.06
C ILE A 65 4.45 9.66 -7.01
N GLU A 66 4.92 10.19 -8.14
CA GLU A 66 4.05 10.84 -9.12
C GLU A 66 3.07 9.85 -9.77
N SER A 67 3.51 8.61 -10.03
CA SER A 67 2.63 7.51 -10.48
C SER A 67 1.49 7.27 -9.50
N VAL A 68 1.80 7.08 -8.21
CA VAL A 68 0.79 6.83 -7.15
C VAL A 68 -0.17 8.01 -7.04
N ARG A 69 0.32 9.25 -7.07
CA ARG A 69 -0.53 10.44 -7.06
C ARG A 69 -1.48 10.44 -8.25
N GLY A 70 -0.99 10.13 -9.45
CA GLY A 70 -1.81 10.03 -10.66
C GLY A 70 -2.90 8.98 -10.54
N THR A 71 -2.58 7.78 -10.03
CA THR A 71 -3.56 6.70 -9.79
C THR A 71 -4.67 7.14 -8.83
N LEU A 72 -4.31 7.83 -7.74
CA LEU A 72 -5.29 8.32 -6.76
C LEU A 72 -6.10 9.52 -7.28
N ALA A 73 -5.47 10.42 -8.00
CA ALA A 73 -6.11 11.61 -8.56
C ALA A 73 -7.01 11.32 -9.76
N GLY A 74 -7.01 10.06 -10.27
CA GLY A 74 -7.71 9.64 -11.49
C GLY A 74 -9.01 10.40 -11.80
N THR A 75 -9.20 10.72 -13.07
CA THR A 75 -10.20 11.66 -13.59
C THR A 75 -11.63 11.41 -13.07
N ASP A 76 -12.27 12.47 -12.60
CA ASP A 76 -13.69 12.46 -12.21
C ASP A 76 -14.54 11.81 -13.32
N GLY A 77 -15.24 10.72 -13.00
CA GLY A 77 -16.16 10.02 -13.91
C GLY A 77 -15.70 8.67 -14.47
N GLU A 78 -14.47 8.23 -14.23
CA GLU A 78 -13.98 6.92 -14.72
C GLU A 78 -14.10 5.79 -13.69
N ARG A 79 -14.23 6.14 -12.40
CA ARG A 79 -14.45 5.16 -11.32
C ARG A 79 -15.92 4.74 -11.30
N THR A 80 -16.17 3.47 -11.61
CA THR A 80 -17.51 2.85 -11.59
C THR A 80 -17.95 2.39 -10.20
N VAL A 81 -17.06 2.45 -9.21
CA VAL A 81 -17.29 2.04 -7.82
C VAL A 81 -17.93 3.18 -7.03
N THR A 82 -18.85 2.82 -6.12
CA THR A 82 -19.70 3.78 -5.41
C THR A 82 -19.27 4.02 -3.95
N THR A 83 -18.28 3.27 -3.44
CA THR A 83 -17.80 3.40 -2.06
C THR A 83 -16.29 3.53 -1.98
N CYS A 84 -15.80 4.16 -0.91
CA CYS A 84 -14.38 4.20 -0.62
C CYS A 84 -13.80 2.78 -0.50
N ALA A 85 -14.47 1.89 0.23
CA ALA A 85 -14.01 0.51 0.46
C ALA A 85 -13.83 -0.31 -0.83
N ASP A 86 -14.74 -0.17 -1.80
CA ASP A 86 -14.62 -0.86 -3.09
C ASP A 86 -13.45 -0.33 -3.90
N THR A 87 -13.27 1.00 -3.92
CA THR A 87 -12.12 1.64 -4.59
C THR A 87 -10.80 1.14 -4.03
N ILE A 88 -10.70 1.06 -2.70
CA ILE A 88 -9.50 0.53 -2.03
C ILE A 88 -9.25 -0.94 -2.37
N SER A 89 -10.31 -1.74 -2.45
CA SER A 89 -10.19 -3.15 -2.81
C SER A 89 -9.64 -3.32 -4.22
N GLU A 90 -10.06 -2.48 -5.17
CA GLU A 90 -9.50 -2.46 -6.52
C GLU A 90 -8.05 -1.98 -6.55
N LEU A 91 -7.70 -0.95 -5.78
CA LEU A 91 -6.32 -0.46 -5.69
C LEU A 91 -5.37 -1.51 -5.10
N LYS A 92 -5.82 -2.28 -4.11
CA LYS A 92 -5.05 -3.44 -3.60
C LYS A 92 -4.80 -4.47 -4.70
N LYS A 93 -5.80 -4.79 -5.53
CA LYS A 93 -5.65 -5.74 -6.66
C LYS A 93 -4.66 -5.26 -7.72
N GLN A 94 -4.42 -3.95 -7.82
CA GLN A 94 -3.36 -3.37 -8.65
C GLN A 94 -1.97 -3.50 -8.02
N LYS A 95 -1.78 -4.37 -7.03
CA LYS A 95 -0.50 -4.65 -6.37
C LYS A 95 0.12 -3.42 -5.70
N SER A 96 -0.75 -2.49 -5.30
CA SER A 96 -0.39 -1.37 -4.45
C SER A 96 -0.60 -1.80 -2.99
N PHE A 97 0.35 -1.46 -2.14
CA PHE A 97 0.15 -1.58 -0.70
C PHE A 97 -0.74 -0.44 -0.21
N VAL A 98 -1.77 -0.77 0.56
CA VAL A 98 -2.72 0.16 1.14
C VAL A 98 -2.86 -0.08 2.64
N ALA A 99 -2.74 0.99 3.42
CA ALA A 99 -3.00 0.97 4.85
C ALA A 99 -4.02 2.05 5.21
N GLN A 100 -5.09 1.68 5.93
CA GLN A 100 -6.12 2.63 6.35
C GLN A 100 -5.69 3.34 7.64
N PHE A 101 -5.90 4.65 7.71
CA PHE A 101 -5.72 5.41 8.94
C PHE A 101 -6.97 5.33 9.83
N THR A 102 -6.75 5.26 11.14
CA THR A 102 -7.83 5.30 12.14
C THR A 102 -8.52 6.66 12.16
N LYS A 103 -7.78 7.73 11.86
CA LYS A 103 -8.28 9.10 11.70
C LYS A 103 -7.53 9.80 10.58
N GLU A 104 -8.20 10.71 9.88
CA GLU A 104 -7.65 11.40 8.72
C GLU A 104 -6.54 12.40 9.05
N ASP A 105 -6.58 13.00 10.24
CA ASP A 105 -5.71 14.07 10.71
C ASP A 105 -4.45 13.56 11.41
N ASP A 106 -4.57 12.46 12.16
CA ASP A 106 -3.47 11.94 13.01
C ASP A 106 -2.42 11.09 12.26
N ARG A 107 -2.61 10.82 10.95
CA ARG A 107 -1.68 10.12 10.01
C ARG A 107 -0.72 9.11 10.69
N ASN A 108 -1.26 8.17 11.46
CA ASN A 108 -0.46 7.26 12.27
C ASN A 108 0.09 6.09 11.45
N TYR A 109 1.13 6.35 10.64
CA TYR A 109 1.70 5.41 9.67
C TYR A 109 2.11 4.08 10.32
N ARG A 110 2.84 4.10 11.44
CA ARG A 110 3.30 2.89 12.12
C ARG A 110 2.14 1.98 12.53
N GLN A 111 1.08 2.57 13.09
CA GLN A 111 -0.11 1.81 13.50
C GLN A 111 -0.85 1.23 12.28
N SER A 112 -1.12 2.05 11.27
CA SER A 112 -1.86 1.62 10.07
C SER A 112 -1.12 0.53 9.28
N VAL A 113 0.20 0.66 9.14
CA VAL A 113 1.02 -0.37 8.48
C VAL A 113 1.03 -1.66 9.31
N GLN A 114 1.11 -1.56 10.64
CA GLN A 114 1.02 -2.72 11.53
C GLN A 114 -0.34 -3.44 11.38
N GLU A 115 -1.44 -2.69 11.34
CA GLU A 115 -2.79 -3.26 11.18
C GLU A 115 -2.97 -3.95 9.83
N ALA A 116 -2.46 -3.35 8.74
CA ALA A 116 -2.47 -3.94 7.41
C ALA A 116 -1.62 -5.22 7.35
N LEU A 117 -0.41 -5.19 7.92
CA LEU A 117 0.48 -6.35 8.02
C LEU A 117 -0.18 -7.49 8.82
N THR A 118 -0.74 -7.19 9.99
CA THR A 118 -1.42 -8.17 10.83
C THR A 118 -2.64 -8.77 10.14
N THR A 119 -3.42 -7.96 9.42
CA THR A 119 -4.58 -8.43 8.66
C THR A 119 -4.17 -9.41 7.57
N GLY A 120 -3.12 -9.09 6.82
CA GLY A 120 -2.56 -9.98 5.81
C GLY A 120 -2.04 -11.30 6.40
N LEU A 121 -1.23 -11.22 7.46
CA LEU A 121 -0.64 -12.40 8.11
C LEU A 121 -1.70 -13.35 8.71
N LYS A 122 -2.86 -12.83 9.16
CA LYS A 122 -3.98 -13.67 9.62
C LYS A 122 -4.55 -14.58 8.54
N LEU A 123 -4.29 -14.30 7.26
CA LEU A 123 -4.69 -15.18 6.16
C LEU A 123 -3.76 -16.40 6.01
N MET A 124 -2.64 -16.43 6.73
CA MET A 124 -1.63 -17.48 6.67
C MET A 124 -1.52 -18.18 8.03
N GLU A 125 -2.26 -19.28 8.22
CA GLU A 125 -2.11 -20.13 9.42
C GLU A 125 -0.72 -20.78 9.50
N SER A 126 -0.15 -21.08 8.34
CA SER A 126 1.23 -21.54 8.15
C SER A 126 1.76 -21.04 6.81
N TYR A 127 3.06 -21.22 6.57
CA TYR A 127 3.68 -20.83 5.30
C TYR A 127 3.16 -21.70 4.14
N PRO A 128 2.54 -21.11 3.08
CA PRO A 128 2.09 -21.84 1.91
C PRO A 128 3.25 -22.56 1.21
N THR A 129 3.06 -23.84 0.91
CA THR A 129 4.12 -24.71 0.34
C THR A 129 3.88 -25.05 -1.13
N THR A 130 2.72 -24.70 -1.67
CA THR A 130 2.34 -24.97 -3.07
C THR A 130 1.87 -23.70 -3.79
N ASP A 131 1.99 -23.72 -5.12
CA ASP A 131 1.52 -22.63 -5.98
C ASP A 131 0.01 -22.37 -5.82
N ASP A 132 -0.79 -23.42 -5.59
CA ASP A 132 -2.24 -23.26 -5.44
C ASP A 132 -2.61 -22.59 -4.11
N GLU A 133 -1.91 -22.89 -3.03
CA GLU A 133 -2.10 -22.17 -1.75
C GLU A 133 -1.72 -20.69 -1.88
N TRP A 134 -0.65 -20.37 -2.63
CA TRP A 134 -0.31 -18.97 -2.95
C TRP A 134 -1.41 -18.30 -3.78
N LYS A 135 -1.93 -18.96 -4.83
CA LYS A 135 -3.04 -18.43 -5.63
C LYS A 135 -4.26 -18.11 -4.76
N GLU A 136 -4.60 -18.96 -3.79
CA GLU A 136 -5.72 -18.69 -2.87
C GLU A 136 -5.48 -17.46 -1.98
N LEU A 137 -4.24 -17.20 -1.56
CA LEU A 137 -3.88 -15.98 -0.85
C LEU A 137 -4.04 -14.75 -1.77
N TRP A 138 -3.53 -14.83 -3.00
CA TRP A 138 -3.58 -13.76 -4.00
C TRP A 138 -5.01 -13.42 -4.46
N LYS A 139 -5.99 -14.33 -4.33
CA LYS A 139 -7.41 -14.01 -4.59
C LYS A 139 -8.01 -13.04 -3.58
N LYS A 140 -7.41 -12.89 -2.39
CA LYS A 140 -7.93 -12.04 -1.30
C LYS A 140 -7.25 -10.67 -1.38
N PRO A 141 -7.98 -9.55 -1.37
CA PRO A 141 -7.37 -8.21 -1.41
C PRO A 141 -6.30 -7.98 -0.34
N ASP A 142 -6.52 -8.46 0.89
CA ASP A 142 -5.52 -8.35 1.97
C ASP A 142 -4.32 -9.29 1.79
N GLY A 143 -4.48 -10.39 1.05
CA GLY A 143 -3.39 -11.26 0.64
C GLY A 143 -2.51 -10.61 -0.44
N VAL A 144 -3.14 -9.97 -1.44
CA VAL A 144 -2.43 -9.13 -2.43
C VAL A 144 -1.70 -7.98 -1.73
N ASN A 145 -2.36 -7.33 -0.77
CA ASN A 145 -1.80 -6.23 0.00
C ASN A 145 -0.56 -6.65 0.79
N LEU A 146 -0.63 -7.81 1.47
CA LEU A 146 0.51 -8.41 2.17
C LEU A 146 1.65 -8.75 1.20
N ALA A 147 1.33 -9.40 0.08
CA ALA A 147 2.32 -9.80 -0.91
C ALA A 147 3.02 -8.61 -1.55
N SER A 148 2.30 -7.50 -1.78
CA SER A 148 2.86 -6.24 -2.28
C SER A 148 3.81 -5.62 -1.26
N LEU A 149 3.40 -5.56 0.03
CA LEU A 149 4.23 -5.01 1.11
C LEU A 149 5.54 -5.79 1.28
N LEU A 150 5.49 -7.11 1.18
CA LEU A 150 6.57 -8.02 1.56
C LEU A 150 7.31 -8.64 0.37
N TRP A 151 7.05 -8.18 -0.87
CA TRP A 151 7.77 -8.66 -2.05
C TRP A 151 9.28 -8.45 -1.88
N SER A 152 10.04 -9.54 -1.82
CA SER A 152 11.45 -9.55 -1.47
C SER A 152 12.34 -8.90 -2.54
N ASN A 153 11.89 -8.94 -3.80
CA ASN A 153 12.63 -8.40 -4.93
C ASN A 153 12.46 -6.88 -5.08
N SER A 154 11.48 -6.26 -4.43
CA SER A 154 11.31 -4.80 -4.48
C SER A 154 12.48 -4.07 -3.82
N THR A 155 12.94 -2.99 -4.46
CA THR A 155 14.03 -2.13 -3.99
C THR A 155 13.62 -0.68 -3.86
N ASN A 156 12.57 -0.26 -4.57
CA ASN A 156 12.10 1.12 -4.59
C ASN A 156 10.65 1.23 -4.12
N ILE A 157 10.26 2.42 -3.67
CA ILE A 157 8.91 2.72 -3.20
C ILE A 157 8.53 4.17 -3.47
N GLY A 158 7.30 4.39 -3.91
CA GLY A 158 6.65 5.70 -3.89
C GLY A 158 5.35 5.61 -3.11
N CYS A 159 5.07 6.59 -2.25
CA CYS A 159 3.85 6.62 -1.46
C CYS A 159 3.13 7.98 -1.50
N ALA A 160 1.80 7.94 -1.40
CA ALA A 160 0.95 9.11 -1.18
C ALA A 160 -0.16 8.79 -0.17
N VAL A 161 -0.73 9.83 0.44
CA VAL A 161 -1.95 9.74 1.26
C VAL A 161 -3.14 10.14 0.41
N GLY A 162 -4.15 9.28 0.33
CA GLY A 162 -5.45 9.62 -0.26
C GLY A 162 -6.52 9.74 0.81
N ILE A 163 -7.20 10.89 0.88
CA ILE A 163 -8.40 11.07 1.69
C ILE A 163 -9.60 10.83 0.79
N CYS A 164 -10.25 9.69 1.01
CA CYS A 164 -11.47 9.32 0.34
C CYS A 164 -12.67 9.96 1.03
N THR A 165 -13.55 10.59 0.26
CA THR A 165 -14.77 11.24 0.73
C THR A 165 -15.97 10.60 0.05
N GLU A 166 -16.93 10.11 0.84
CA GLU A 166 -18.18 9.51 0.36
C GLU A 166 -19.41 10.20 1.01
N GLY A 167 -20.52 10.29 0.27
CA GLY A 167 -21.77 10.89 0.76
C GLY A 167 -22.88 10.93 -0.28
N THR A 168 -24.13 10.95 0.20
CA THR A 168 -25.34 11.00 -0.65
C THR A 168 -25.79 12.44 -0.84
N GLN A 169 -26.15 12.84 -2.06
CA GLN A 169 -26.71 14.15 -2.33
C GLN A 169 -28.09 14.28 -1.64
N GLY A 170 -28.13 14.92 -0.46
CA GLY A 170 -29.36 15.16 0.31
C GLY A 170 -29.25 14.93 1.82
N ASP A 171 -28.23 14.21 2.28
CA ASP A 171 -27.91 14.08 3.72
C ASP A 171 -26.64 14.85 4.06
N ARG A 172 -26.58 15.46 5.24
CA ARG A 172 -25.47 16.37 5.65
C ARG A 172 -24.22 15.62 6.14
N THR A 173 -24.22 14.30 6.09
CA THR A 173 -23.18 13.44 6.63
C THR A 173 -22.25 12.97 5.52
N THR A 174 -21.08 13.57 5.49
CA THR A 174 -19.97 13.14 4.65
C THR A 174 -19.02 12.28 5.47
N THR A 175 -18.71 11.08 5.00
CA THR A 175 -17.70 10.22 5.63
C THR A 175 -16.37 10.43 4.94
N LYS A 176 -15.31 10.62 5.73
CA LYS A 176 -13.94 10.71 5.22
C LYS A 176 -13.10 9.60 5.81
N THR A 177 -12.36 8.94 4.93
CA THR A 177 -11.42 7.89 5.33
C THR A 177 -10.10 8.13 4.63
N ALA A 178 -9.00 8.18 5.38
CA ALA A 178 -7.69 8.39 4.83
C ALA A 178 -6.92 7.07 4.72
N TYR A 179 -6.08 6.96 3.69
CA TYR A 179 -5.29 5.79 3.40
C TYR A 179 -3.87 6.17 2.96
N LEU A 180 -2.88 5.42 3.41
CA LEU A 180 -1.55 5.37 2.80
C LEU A 180 -1.63 4.43 1.59
N PHE A 181 -1.15 4.89 0.45
CA PHE A 181 -0.95 4.08 -0.74
C PHE A 181 0.52 4.09 -1.11
N CYS A 182 1.06 2.91 -1.40
CA CYS A 182 2.43 2.75 -1.84
C CYS A 182 2.51 1.80 -3.03
N GLN A 183 3.30 2.16 -4.02
CA GLN A 183 3.74 1.27 -5.09
C GLN A 183 5.21 0.92 -4.87
N MET A 184 5.56 -0.33 -5.13
CA MET A 184 6.92 -0.83 -5.05
C MET A 184 7.43 -1.22 -6.43
N ASP A 185 8.73 -1.06 -6.64
CA ASP A 185 9.42 -1.49 -7.86
C ASP A 185 10.65 -2.37 -7.52
N PRO A 186 10.83 -3.53 -8.17
CA PRO A 186 9.85 -4.23 -9.01
C PRO A 186 8.53 -4.52 -8.29
N ALA A 187 7.42 -4.43 -9.02
CA ALA A 187 6.10 -4.79 -8.51
C ALA A 187 6.01 -6.30 -8.24
N ALA A 188 5.14 -6.67 -7.31
CA ALA A 188 4.99 -8.07 -6.92
C ALA A 188 4.47 -8.96 -8.06
N GLU A 189 5.05 -10.15 -8.22
CA GLU A 189 4.56 -11.11 -9.22
C GLU A 189 3.37 -11.87 -8.65
N GLU A 190 2.27 -11.86 -9.41
CA GLU A 190 1.02 -12.46 -8.96
C GLU A 190 1.17 -13.98 -8.84
N ASN A 191 0.50 -14.58 -7.84
CA ASN A 191 0.48 -16.02 -7.61
C ASN A 191 1.86 -16.62 -7.26
N LYS A 192 2.85 -15.80 -6.92
CA LYS A 192 4.17 -16.20 -6.45
C LYS A 192 4.32 -15.96 -4.95
N ALA A 193 5.23 -16.71 -4.35
CA ALA A 193 5.66 -16.48 -2.98
C ALA A 193 6.37 -15.12 -2.90
N PRO A 194 5.87 -14.15 -2.11
CA PRO A 194 6.49 -12.84 -1.98
C PRO A 194 7.78 -12.82 -1.17
N PHE A 195 7.97 -13.83 -0.32
CA PHE A 195 9.12 -14.00 0.56
C PHE A 195 9.29 -15.49 0.84
N ASP A 196 10.45 -15.88 1.37
CA ASP A 196 10.76 -17.27 1.75
C ASP A 196 10.21 -17.65 3.13
N LYS A 197 10.33 -18.94 3.45
CA LYS A 197 9.81 -19.50 4.70
C LYS A 197 10.58 -18.97 5.91
N GLU A 198 11.90 -18.83 5.77
CA GLU A 198 12.79 -18.34 6.80
C GLU A 198 12.43 -16.91 7.21
N TYR A 199 12.10 -16.04 6.25
CA TYR A 199 11.60 -14.69 6.49
C TYR A 199 10.24 -14.71 7.18
N TYR A 200 9.32 -15.56 6.75
CA TYR A 200 8.02 -15.72 7.43
C TYR A 200 8.15 -16.13 8.89
N GLU A 201 9.03 -17.08 9.19
CA GLU A 201 9.31 -17.52 10.57
C GLU A 201 9.92 -16.39 11.41
N ALA A 202 10.85 -15.61 10.84
CA ALA A 202 11.40 -14.43 11.50
C ALA A 202 10.31 -13.37 11.77
N LEU A 203 9.41 -13.15 10.80
CA LEU A 203 8.36 -12.14 10.87
C LEU A 203 7.30 -12.48 11.91
N THR A 204 6.91 -13.76 11.98
CA THR A 204 5.95 -14.25 12.97
C THR A 204 6.54 -14.35 14.37
N ALA A 205 7.86 -14.53 14.49
CA ALA A 205 8.57 -14.46 15.78
C ALA A 205 8.77 -13.04 16.31
N ARG A 206 8.57 -12.00 15.47
CA ARG A 206 8.74 -10.60 15.85
C ARG A 206 7.66 -10.15 16.84
N LYS A 207 8.09 -9.78 18.06
CA LYS A 207 7.19 -9.38 19.14
C LYS A 207 7.00 -7.87 19.27
N THR A 208 7.98 -7.10 18.84
CA THR A 208 7.93 -5.63 18.91
C THR A 208 6.96 -5.12 17.86
N LEU A 209 6.07 -4.22 18.25
CA LEU A 209 5.16 -3.54 17.33
C LEU A 209 5.88 -2.41 16.61
N LEU A 210 5.44 -2.08 15.39
CA LEU A 210 6.05 -0.99 14.61
C LEU A 210 6.03 0.35 15.36
N THR A 211 4.98 0.62 16.14
CA THR A 211 4.84 1.85 16.96
C THR A 211 5.90 2.00 18.05
N ALA A 212 6.57 0.92 18.43
CA ALA A 212 7.66 0.91 19.39
C ALA A 212 9.05 0.86 18.74
N MET A 213 9.12 0.80 17.40
CA MET A 213 10.37 0.74 16.66
C MET A 213 10.84 2.12 16.19
N THR A 214 12.15 2.26 16.05
CA THR A 214 12.83 3.47 15.56
C THR A 214 13.71 3.15 14.35
N GLU A 215 14.29 4.18 13.73
CA GLU A 215 15.17 4.00 12.56
C GLU A 215 16.37 3.08 12.85
N GLU A 216 16.85 3.06 14.09
CA GLU A 216 17.92 2.19 14.56
C GLU A 216 17.61 0.71 14.36
N ASP A 217 16.33 0.32 14.44
CA ASP A 217 15.88 -1.05 14.26
C ASP A 217 16.05 -1.55 12.81
N LEU A 218 16.33 -0.64 11.87
CA LEU A 218 16.68 -0.98 10.48
C LEU A 218 18.15 -1.40 10.33
N LYS A 219 19.05 -1.05 11.26
CA LYS A 219 20.50 -1.11 11.03
C LYS A 219 21.13 -2.50 11.22
N THR A 220 20.59 -3.36 12.10
CA THR A 220 21.18 -4.68 12.38
C THR A 220 20.14 -5.78 12.57
N PRO A 221 20.34 -6.99 11.99
CA PRO A 221 19.50 -8.14 12.30
C PRO A 221 19.46 -8.35 13.82
N SER A 222 18.26 -8.44 14.39
CA SER A 222 18.11 -8.63 15.83
C SER A 222 18.37 -10.11 16.16
N ASN A 223 19.64 -10.47 16.28
CA ASN A 223 20.01 -11.75 16.87
C ASN A 223 19.98 -11.59 18.39
N GLY A 224 19.03 -12.27 19.04
CA GLY A 224 19.12 -12.62 20.46
C GLY A 224 20.20 -13.69 20.74
N ALA A 225 21.28 -13.71 19.97
CA ALA A 225 22.42 -14.59 20.14
C ALA A 225 23.67 -13.74 20.34
N ALA A 226 24.41 -14.03 21.40
CA ALA A 226 25.66 -13.39 21.77
C ALA A 226 26.58 -13.18 20.55
N PRO A 227 27.38 -12.10 20.52
CA PRO A 227 28.23 -11.80 19.38
C PRO A 227 29.19 -12.98 19.16
N VAL A 228 28.99 -13.73 18.08
CA VAL A 228 30.02 -14.64 17.59
C VAL A 228 31.10 -13.73 17.03
N ALA A 229 32.23 -13.68 17.75
CA ALA A 229 33.43 -12.97 17.32
C ALA A 229 33.84 -13.47 15.93
N VAL A 230 33.64 -12.64 14.91
CA VAL A 230 34.25 -12.88 13.60
C VAL A 230 35.76 -12.64 13.79
N PRO A 231 36.64 -13.59 13.42
CA PRO A 231 38.07 -13.38 13.56
C PRO A 231 38.52 -12.25 12.63
N SER A 232 38.99 -11.14 13.20
CA SER A 232 39.69 -10.10 12.46
C SER A 232 40.92 -10.70 11.78
N LEU A 233 40.87 -10.80 10.45
CA LEU A 233 42.06 -11.09 9.65
C LEU A 233 43.09 -9.99 9.90
N VAL A 234 44.14 -10.33 10.64
CA VAL A 234 45.31 -9.49 10.90
C VAL A 234 46.04 -9.28 9.57
N LEU A 235 45.92 -8.09 9.00
CA LEU A 235 46.70 -7.67 7.85
C LEU A 235 48.11 -7.29 8.32
N ALA A 236 49.03 -8.26 8.34
CA ALA A 236 50.45 -8.01 8.55
C ALA A 236 51.06 -7.43 7.25
N GLY A 237 51.16 -6.11 7.17
CA GLY A 237 51.89 -5.42 6.11
C GLY A 237 53.40 -5.54 6.30
N LEU A 238 54.05 -6.39 5.49
CA LEU A 238 55.49 -6.58 5.45
C LEU A 238 56.16 -5.43 4.65
N THR A 239 57.17 -4.82 5.25
CA THR A 239 58.00 -3.73 4.70
C THR A 239 58.95 -4.19 3.60
N ALA A 240 59.14 -3.37 2.56
CA ALA A 240 60.37 -3.36 1.76
C ALA A 240 60.74 -1.92 1.37
N ILE A 241 61.78 -1.39 2.02
CA ILE A 241 62.50 -0.17 1.65
C ILE A 241 63.47 -0.57 0.54
N VAL A 242 63.41 0.07 -0.63
CA VAL A 242 64.47 0.00 -1.63
C VAL A 242 65.15 1.35 -1.71
N ALA A 243 66.38 1.41 -1.17
CA ALA A 243 67.35 2.42 -1.50
C ALA A 243 68.46 1.74 -2.31
N LEU A 244 68.71 2.21 -3.53
CA LEU A 244 69.97 1.98 -4.22
C LEU A 244 70.39 3.25 -4.94
N ALA A 245 71.50 3.81 -4.45
CA ALA A 245 72.31 4.80 -5.13
C ALA A 245 73.44 4.10 -5.91
N SER A 246 74.01 4.86 -6.84
CA SER A 246 75.28 4.72 -7.57
C SER A 246 75.40 3.72 -8.73
N ALA A 247 75.50 4.29 -9.94
CA ALA A 247 76.75 4.33 -10.71
C ALA A 247 76.89 5.73 -11.33
#